data_AF-A0A0P1G9S5-F1
#
_entry.id   AF-A0A0P1G9S5-F1
#
_cell.length_a   1.000
_cell.length_b   1.000
_cell.length_c   1.000
_cell.angle_alpha   90.00
_cell.angle_beta   90.00
_cell.angle_gamma   90.00
#
_symmetry.space_group_name_H-M   'P 1'
#
loop_
_entity.id
_entity.type
_entity.pdbx_description
1 polymer ?
#
loop_
_entity_poly.entity_id
_entity_poly.type
_entity_poly.pdbx_seq_one_letter_code
_entity_poly.pdbx_strand_id
1 'polypeptide(L)'
;MSRFPHGKDPAQVSSWLGLYDTKSRTWDVAYSSGLSLVIGKHTFLFLGLENLRIGVVSITGAGLTASLRTKALMRGSGAAGKIPRQELQKPVDLTETYINHTDYIKDTMDVDSARTGLELLKHLNKNVSRIVAEVPFSFHDIEAAWGSIYGFNVDIMLAGVQKYWIDMSPDVIADDVMYFRDQSVYNLDDGQVGAGLGTMHGKWTVERSYDLWAETSALAQAKLGLEYQAFKTPDIRPNSALPNAIHPFLRDLPILGYPVSPHILSRYFGVKETTP
;
A
#
# COMPACT_ATOMS: atom_id res chain seq x y z
N MET A 1 -2.10 23.44 7.55
CA MET A 1 -2.44 22.00 7.48
C MET A 1 -2.79 21.50 8.87
N SER A 2 -3.91 20.79 9.04
CA SER A 2 -4.32 20.23 10.33
C SER A 2 -3.41 19.06 10.72
N ARG A 3 -2.94 19.05 11.97
CA ARG A 3 -2.22 17.90 12.55
C ARG A 3 -3.19 16.73 12.75
N PHE A 4 -2.67 15.51 12.82
CA PHE A 4 -3.44 14.31 13.19
C PHE A 4 -4.35 14.61 14.41
N PRO A 5 -5.65 14.24 14.39
CA PRO A 5 -6.36 13.41 13.40
C PRO A 5 -7.05 14.23 12.28
N HIS A 6 -6.39 15.27 11.76
CA HIS A 6 -6.80 16.05 10.59
C HIS A 6 -8.13 16.79 10.72
N GLY A 7 -8.39 17.36 11.90
CA GLY A 7 -9.61 18.12 12.17
C GLY A 7 -10.79 17.25 12.63
N LYS A 8 -10.55 15.96 12.89
CA LYS A 8 -11.50 15.07 13.55
C LYS A 8 -11.39 15.17 15.07
N ASP A 9 -12.47 14.78 15.77
CA ASP A 9 -12.46 14.69 17.22
C ASP A 9 -11.78 13.37 17.67
N PRO A 10 -10.66 13.42 18.42
CA PRO A 10 -10.00 12.21 18.91
C PRO A 10 -10.84 11.41 19.91
N ALA A 11 -11.86 11.99 20.53
CA ALA A 11 -12.79 11.27 21.40
C ALA A 11 -13.82 10.44 20.62
N GLN A 12 -14.14 10.83 19.37
CA GLN A 12 -15.13 10.17 18.52
C GLN A 12 -14.48 9.31 17.43
N VAL A 13 -13.62 8.38 17.84
CA VAL A 13 -12.80 7.56 16.93
C VAL A 13 -13.63 6.84 15.85
N SER A 14 -14.80 6.31 16.21
CA SER A 14 -15.69 5.62 15.25
C SER A 14 -16.27 6.50 14.16
N SER A 15 -16.20 7.84 14.29
CA SER A 15 -16.65 8.79 13.28
C SER A 15 -15.62 9.04 12.17
N TRP A 16 -14.41 8.49 12.30
CA TRP A 16 -13.34 8.70 11.32
C TRP A 16 -12.41 7.51 11.15
N LEU A 17 -11.97 6.83 12.19
CA LEU A 17 -10.99 5.77 12.05
C LEU A 17 -11.54 4.60 11.25
N GLY A 18 -10.73 4.04 10.36
CA GLY A 18 -11.13 2.91 9.53
C GLY A 18 -12.06 3.28 8.37
N LEU A 19 -12.57 4.51 8.27
CA LEU A 19 -13.49 4.91 7.20
C LEU A 19 -12.79 5.17 5.86
N TYR A 20 -13.54 5.00 4.77
CA TYR A 20 -13.05 5.10 3.39
C TYR A 20 -12.59 6.51 2.99
N ASP A 21 -13.25 7.52 3.54
CA ASP A 21 -13.02 8.95 3.32
C ASP A 21 -12.06 9.58 4.34
N THR A 22 -11.58 8.80 5.31
CA THR A 22 -10.66 9.31 6.33
C THR A 22 -9.26 9.45 5.80
N LYS A 23 -8.72 10.66 5.97
CA LYS A 23 -7.43 11.04 5.43
C LYS A 23 -6.28 10.50 6.28
N SER A 24 -5.21 10.12 5.61
CA SER A 24 -3.90 9.83 6.19
C SER A 24 -2.87 10.66 5.43
N ARG A 25 -1.93 11.26 6.15
CA ARG A 25 -0.74 11.89 5.58
C ARG A 25 0.35 10.86 5.33
N THR A 26 0.49 9.91 6.24
CA THR A 26 1.56 8.92 6.19
C THR A 26 1.03 7.60 5.65
N TRP A 27 1.67 7.07 4.62
CA TRP A 27 1.27 5.84 3.95
C TRP A 27 2.44 4.87 3.85
N ASP A 28 2.16 3.60 4.08
CA ASP A 28 3.04 2.50 3.71
C ASP A 28 2.56 1.94 2.37
N VAL A 29 3.45 1.93 1.38
CA VAL A 29 3.13 1.54 0.01
C VAL A 29 4.11 0.48 -0.48
N ALA A 30 3.58 -0.53 -1.16
CA ALA A 30 4.39 -1.54 -1.82
C ALA A 30 3.85 -1.82 -3.23
N TYR A 31 4.74 -1.99 -4.20
CA TYR A 31 4.37 -2.34 -5.56
C TYR A 31 4.17 -3.85 -5.67
N SER A 32 2.98 -4.26 -6.11
CA SER A 32 2.63 -5.67 -6.25
C SER A 32 2.99 -6.19 -7.64
N SER A 33 2.41 -5.57 -8.66
CA SER A 33 2.54 -6.00 -10.04
C SER A 33 2.12 -4.91 -11.01
N GLY A 34 2.41 -5.09 -12.29
CA GLY A 34 1.92 -4.17 -13.31
C GLY A 34 2.55 -4.42 -14.67
N LEU A 35 1.89 -3.90 -15.70
CA LEU A 35 2.30 -3.97 -17.10
C LEU A 35 1.60 -2.87 -17.90
N SER A 36 2.31 -2.19 -18.80
CA SER A 36 1.73 -1.27 -19.81
C SER A 36 2.38 -1.42 -21.18
N LEU A 37 1.61 -1.89 -22.15
CA LEU A 37 1.94 -1.84 -23.57
C LEU A 37 0.90 -0.94 -24.25
N VAL A 38 1.23 0.35 -24.38
CA VAL A 38 0.33 1.44 -24.81
C VAL A 38 -0.76 1.77 -23.78
N ILE A 39 -1.48 0.77 -23.28
CA ILE A 39 -2.39 0.88 -22.13
C ILE A 39 -1.97 -0.17 -21.10
N GLY A 40 -2.01 0.19 -19.83
CA GLY A 40 -1.56 -0.67 -18.76
C GLY A 40 -2.25 -0.44 -17.44
N LYS A 41 -1.99 -1.38 -16.53
CA LYS A 41 -2.44 -1.35 -15.15
C LYS A 41 -1.25 -1.70 -14.25
N HIS A 42 -1.00 -0.87 -13.25
CA HIS A 42 -0.03 -1.13 -12.19
C HIS A 42 -0.74 -1.14 -10.85
N THR A 43 -0.43 -2.12 -10.01
CA THR A 43 -1.14 -2.45 -8.77
C THR A 43 -0.19 -2.32 -7.58
N PHE A 44 -0.70 -1.72 -6.52
CA PHE A 44 -0.01 -1.35 -5.30
C PHE A 44 -0.84 -1.76 -4.08
N LEU A 45 -0.15 -2.02 -2.97
CA LEU A 45 -0.76 -2.07 -1.65
C LEU A 45 -0.53 -0.73 -0.97
N PHE A 46 -1.60 -0.14 -0.42
CA PHE A 46 -1.56 1.10 0.35
C PHE A 46 -2.08 0.82 1.75
N LEU A 47 -1.32 1.24 2.77
CA LEU A 47 -1.74 1.23 4.17
C LEU A 47 -1.64 2.65 4.73
N GLY A 48 -2.76 3.23 5.15
CA GLY A 48 -2.77 4.50 5.84
C GLY A 48 -2.46 4.32 7.33
N LEU A 49 -1.36 4.92 7.79
CA LEU A 49 -0.87 4.75 9.16
C LEU A 49 -1.63 5.59 10.20
N GLU A 50 -2.47 6.52 9.74
CA GLU A 50 -3.29 7.39 10.58
C GLU A 50 -4.77 7.05 10.52
N ASN A 51 -5.24 6.45 9.41
CA ASN A 51 -6.64 6.03 9.23
C ASN A 51 -6.85 4.52 9.43
N LEU A 52 -5.78 3.73 9.57
CA LEU A 52 -5.80 2.27 9.70
C LEU A 52 -6.59 1.56 8.60
N ARG A 53 -6.55 2.10 7.38
CA ARG A 53 -7.17 1.48 6.22
C ARG A 53 -6.10 0.94 5.29
N ILE A 54 -6.29 -0.30 4.85
CA ILE A 54 -5.40 -0.96 3.89
C ILE A 54 -6.18 -1.29 2.63
N GLY A 55 -5.54 -1.21 1.46
CA GLY A 55 -6.22 -1.47 0.20
C GLY A 55 -5.28 -1.83 -0.93
N VAL A 56 -5.88 -2.43 -1.95
CA VAL A 56 -5.26 -2.67 -3.24
C VAL A 56 -5.68 -1.53 -4.15
N VAL A 57 -4.69 -0.80 -4.63
CA VAL A 57 -4.86 0.39 -5.45
C VAL A 57 -4.18 0.15 -6.77
N SER A 58 -4.83 0.51 -7.87
CA SER A 58 -4.24 0.45 -9.20
C SER A 58 -4.16 1.82 -9.84
N ILE A 59 -3.23 1.99 -10.76
CA ILE A 59 -3.25 3.07 -11.75
C ILE A 59 -3.43 2.42 -13.11
N THR A 60 -4.47 2.84 -13.84
CA THR A 60 -4.76 2.39 -15.20
C THR A 60 -4.60 3.56 -16.15
N GLY A 61 -3.80 3.41 -17.18
CA GLY A 61 -3.36 4.55 -17.98
C GLY A 61 -2.74 4.19 -19.31
N ALA A 62 -2.29 5.22 -20.01
CA ALA A 62 -1.55 5.08 -21.25
C ALA A 62 -0.06 5.33 -20.99
N GLY A 63 0.79 4.49 -21.57
CA GLY A 63 2.22 4.55 -21.31
C GLY A 63 3.00 3.43 -21.98
N LEU A 64 4.28 3.72 -22.22
CA LEU A 64 5.24 2.73 -22.66
C LEU A 64 6.02 2.26 -21.44
N THR A 65 5.66 1.11 -20.87
CA THR A 65 6.47 0.46 -19.83
C THR A 65 6.70 -1.00 -20.21
N ALA A 66 7.83 -1.30 -20.83
CA ALA A 66 8.22 -2.69 -21.03
C ALA A 66 8.89 -3.21 -19.75
N SER A 67 8.24 -4.09 -19.00
CA SER A 67 8.87 -4.81 -17.88
C SER A 67 9.04 -6.27 -18.26
N LEU A 68 10.24 -6.67 -18.68
CA LEU A 68 10.53 -8.07 -18.99
C LEU A 68 11.06 -8.79 -17.75
N ARG A 69 10.37 -9.86 -17.29
CA ARG A 69 10.92 -10.80 -16.30
C ARG A 69 12.10 -11.57 -16.92
N THR A 70 13.30 -11.42 -16.39
CA THR A 70 14.49 -12.18 -16.86
C THR A 70 14.51 -13.66 -16.45
N LYS A 71 13.61 -14.12 -15.55
CA LYS A 71 13.53 -15.54 -15.16
C LYS A 71 13.20 -16.47 -16.33
N ALA A 72 12.45 -16.01 -17.34
CA ALA A 72 12.18 -16.80 -18.55
C ALA A 72 13.41 -16.93 -19.46
N LEU A 73 14.23 -15.88 -19.55
CA LEU A 73 15.50 -15.92 -20.27
C LEU A 73 16.51 -16.85 -19.58
N MET A 74 16.54 -16.87 -18.25
CA MET A 74 17.51 -17.68 -17.49
C MET A 74 17.15 -19.17 -17.39
N ARG A 75 15.93 -19.59 -17.75
CA ARG A 75 15.59 -21.03 -17.82
C ARG A 75 16.19 -21.74 -19.04
N GLY A 76 16.73 -20.99 -20.02
CA GLY A 76 17.38 -21.56 -21.21
C GLY A 76 18.90 -21.76 -21.09
N SER A 77 19.56 -21.11 -20.13
CA SER A 77 21.02 -21.17 -20.00
C SER A 77 21.41 -21.33 -18.54
N GLY A 78 21.72 -22.57 -18.14
CA GLY A 78 22.34 -22.87 -16.85
C GLY A 78 23.75 -22.29 -16.78
N ALA A 79 23.85 -20.99 -16.53
CA ALA A 79 25.07 -20.31 -16.11
C ALA A 79 24.67 -18.92 -15.62
N ALA A 80 25.10 -18.56 -14.41
CA ALA A 80 25.12 -17.17 -13.98
C ALA A 80 25.94 -16.36 -15.00
N GLY A 81 25.26 -15.61 -15.88
CA GLY A 81 25.87 -15.04 -17.07
C GLY A 81 25.23 -13.72 -17.43
N LYS A 82 26.04 -12.66 -17.41
CA LYS A 82 25.74 -11.29 -17.81
C LYS A 82 24.78 -11.24 -19.00
N ILE A 83 23.66 -10.54 -18.86
CA ILE A 83 22.71 -10.27 -19.95
C ILE A 83 23.47 -9.59 -21.10
N PRO A 84 23.59 -10.21 -22.29
CA PRO A 84 24.30 -9.61 -23.41
C PRO A 84 23.57 -8.33 -23.85
N ARG A 85 24.30 -7.21 -23.91
CA ARG A 85 23.79 -5.89 -24.38
C ARG A 85 23.12 -5.94 -25.77
N GLN A 86 23.38 -6.98 -26.56
CA GLN A 86 22.82 -7.20 -27.90
C GLN A 86 21.38 -7.76 -27.90
N GLU A 87 20.91 -8.42 -26.83
CA GLU A 87 19.51 -8.87 -26.76
C GLU A 87 18.53 -7.75 -26.40
N LEU A 88 19.01 -6.73 -25.68
CA LEU A 88 18.26 -5.50 -25.41
C LEU A 88 17.98 -4.63 -26.65
N GLN A 89 18.58 -4.96 -27.80
CA GLN A 89 18.43 -4.23 -29.06
C GLN A 89 17.55 -4.95 -30.09
N LYS A 90 17.06 -6.16 -29.80
CA LYS A 90 16.10 -6.81 -30.70
C LYS A 90 14.75 -6.11 -30.59
N PRO A 91 14.10 -5.75 -31.71
CA PRO A 91 12.72 -5.27 -31.66
C PRO A 91 11.88 -6.35 -30.99
N VAL A 92 11.26 -6.00 -29.86
CA VAL A 92 10.40 -6.88 -29.09
C VAL A 92 9.21 -7.26 -29.98
N ASP A 93 9.03 -8.54 -30.28
CA ASP A 93 7.81 -9.00 -30.94
C ASP A 93 6.66 -8.88 -29.95
N LEU A 94 5.87 -7.82 -30.13
CA LEU A 94 4.77 -7.44 -29.25
C LEU A 94 3.71 -8.54 -29.16
N THR A 95 3.63 -9.43 -30.16
CA THR A 95 2.59 -10.45 -30.29
C THR A 95 2.89 -11.69 -29.45
N GLU A 96 4.12 -12.20 -29.52
CA GLU A 96 4.60 -13.32 -28.71
C GLU A 96 4.74 -12.91 -27.23
N THR A 97 5.10 -11.64 -27.01
CA THR A 97 5.05 -10.97 -25.71
C THR A 97 3.62 -11.01 -25.17
N TYR A 98 2.62 -10.52 -25.92
CA TYR A 98 1.21 -10.51 -25.51
C TYR A 98 0.61 -11.89 -25.15
N ILE A 99 0.95 -12.95 -25.90
CA ILE A 99 0.39 -14.31 -25.67
C ILE A 99 0.98 -14.96 -24.41
N ASN A 100 2.29 -14.84 -24.18
CA ASN A 100 2.91 -15.25 -22.92
C ASN A 100 2.47 -14.36 -21.73
N HIS A 101 1.85 -13.20 -22.00
CA HIS A 101 1.41 -12.23 -21.01
C HIS A 101 0.00 -12.48 -20.43
N THR A 102 -0.90 -13.16 -21.12
CA THR A 102 -2.20 -13.56 -20.54
C THR A 102 -2.05 -14.59 -19.42
N ASP A 103 -1.01 -15.41 -19.48
CA ASP A 103 -0.65 -16.32 -18.39
C ASP A 103 0.16 -15.61 -17.28
N TYR A 104 0.88 -14.52 -17.60
CA TYR A 104 1.57 -13.64 -16.62
C TYR A 104 0.62 -12.93 -15.65
N ILE A 105 -0.57 -12.53 -16.09
CA ILE A 105 -1.61 -11.92 -15.21
C ILE A 105 -2.22 -12.96 -14.26
N LYS A 106 -2.21 -14.25 -14.63
CA LYS A 106 -2.72 -15.32 -13.77
C LYS A 106 -1.72 -15.76 -12.70
N ASP A 107 -0.42 -15.51 -12.91
CA ASP A 107 0.68 -15.92 -12.03
C ASP A 107 1.13 -14.84 -11.02
N THR A 108 0.46 -13.68 -10.97
CA THR A 108 0.66 -12.70 -9.89
C THR A 108 0.04 -13.21 -8.59
N MET A 109 0.86 -13.93 -7.82
CA MET A 109 0.48 -14.63 -6.59
C MET A 109 0.04 -13.70 -5.44
N ASP A 110 -0.98 -14.20 -4.74
CA ASP A 110 -1.37 -13.99 -3.33
C ASP A 110 -2.07 -12.68 -2.92
N VAL A 111 -1.79 -11.54 -3.55
CA VAL A 111 -2.55 -10.32 -3.25
C VAL A 111 -4.02 -10.46 -3.65
N ASP A 112 -4.30 -11.08 -4.80
CA ASP A 112 -5.66 -11.29 -5.35
C ASP A 112 -6.47 -12.39 -4.65
N SER A 113 -5.81 -13.29 -3.93
CA SER A 113 -6.48 -14.24 -3.03
C SER A 113 -6.79 -13.65 -1.67
N ALA A 114 -6.10 -12.59 -1.23
CA ALA A 114 -6.37 -11.97 0.07
C ALA A 114 -7.84 -11.57 0.20
N ARG A 115 -8.47 -12.01 1.28
CA ARG A 115 -9.88 -11.75 1.63
C ARG A 115 -10.03 -10.80 2.80
N THR A 116 -8.95 -10.50 3.51
CA THR A 116 -8.95 -9.60 4.68
C THR A 116 -7.81 -8.58 4.60
N GLY A 117 -7.95 -7.47 5.32
CA GLY A 117 -6.90 -6.47 5.47
C GLY A 117 -5.67 -7.02 6.19
N LEU A 118 -5.86 -7.90 7.17
CA LEU A 118 -4.76 -8.55 7.88
C LEU A 118 -3.92 -9.49 6.99
N GLU A 119 -4.53 -10.12 5.98
CA GLU A 119 -3.78 -10.85 4.96
C GLU A 119 -2.96 -9.90 4.08
N LEU A 120 -3.55 -8.80 3.61
CA LEU A 120 -2.81 -7.77 2.86
C LEU A 120 -1.63 -7.20 3.67
N LEU A 121 -1.81 -7.01 4.98
CA LEU A 121 -0.76 -6.52 5.87
C LEU A 121 0.46 -7.45 5.92
N LYS A 122 0.24 -8.78 5.87
CA LYS A 122 1.34 -9.76 5.80
C LYS A 122 2.16 -9.63 4.52
N HIS A 123 1.52 -9.28 3.41
CA HIS A 123 2.21 -9.03 2.14
C HIS A 123 3.03 -7.75 2.19
N LEU A 124 2.44 -6.66 2.72
CA LEU A 124 3.09 -5.35 2.83
C LEU A 124 4.43 -5.39 3.58
N ASN A 125 4.55 -6.22 4.61
CA ASN A 125 5.73 -6.29 5.49
C ASN A 125 7.03 -6.77 4.80
N LYS A 126 6.99 -7.21 3.54
CA LYS A 126 8.17 -7.74 2.83
C LYS A 126 9.08 -6.66 2.24
N ASN A 127 8.52 -5.58 1.69
CA ASN A 127 9.26 -4.44 1.14
C ASN A 127 8.35 -3.21 1.08
N VAL A 128 8.33 -2.47 2.19
CA VAL A 128 7.45 -1.34 2.36
C VAL A 128 8.18 -0.03 2.11
N SER A 129 7.53 0.87 1.38
CA SER A 129 8.01 2.23 1.12
C SER A 129 7.14 3.19 1.89
N ARG A 130 7.76 3.96 2.78
CA ARG A 130 7.08 5.01 3.56
C ARG A 130 6.94 6.25 2.70
N ILE A 131 5.70 6.64 2.43
CA ILE A 131 5.35 7.88 1.74
C ILE A 131 4.79 8.87 2.76
N VAL A 132 5.23 10.13 2.68
CA VAL A 132 4.63 11.24 3.42
C VAL A 132 4.00 12.17 2.40
N ALA A 133 2.68 12.23 2.41
CA ALA A 133 1.90 13.06 1.51
C ALA A 133 2.15 14.56 1.79
N GLU A 134 2.21 15.34 0.71
CA GLU A 134 2.17 16.79 0.76
C GLU A 134 0.82 17.24 1.32
N VAL A 135 -0.27 16.68 0.76
CA VAL A 135 -1.65 16.89 1.18
C VAL A 135 -2.23 15.56 1.69
N PRO A 136 -2.75 15.49 2.94
CA PRO A 136 -3.40 14.27 3.43
C PRO A 136 -4.58 13.88 2.52
N PHE A 137 -4.67 12.59 2.19
CA PHE A 137 -5.69 12.04 1.30
C PHE A 137 -6.29 10.75 1.87
N SER A 138 -7.40 10.31 1.30
CA SER A 138 -8.15 9.10 1.66
C SER A 138 -8.26 8.15 0.46
N PHE A 139 -8.84 6.96 0.64
CA PHE A 139 -9.13 6.09 -0.51
C PHE A 139 -10.20 6.68 -1.42
N HIS A 140 -11.16 7.42 -0.87
CA HIS A 140 -12.11 8.19 -1.67
C HIS A 140 -11.41 9.21 -2.59
N ASP A 141 -10.41 9.91 -2.05
CA ASP A 141 -9.62 10.87 -2.84
C ASP A 141 -8.82 10.18 -3.96
N ILE A 142 -8.31 8.95 -3.72
CA ILE A 142 -7.56 8.15 -4.71
C ILE A 142 -8.42 7.82 -5.94
N GLU A 143 -9.69 7.46 -5.79
CA GLU A 143 -10.55 7.08 -6.92
C GLU A 143 -10.85 8.22 -7.91
N ALA A 144 -10.70 9.46 -7.46
CA ALA A 144 -10.82 10.64 -8.30
C ALA A 144 -9.46 11.07 -8.89
N ALA A 145 -8.36 10.54 -8.38
CA ALA A 145 -7.02 11.05 -8.64
C ALA A 145 -6.43 10.56 -9.97
N TRP A 146 -5.55 11.39 -10.50
CA TRP A 146 -4.67 11.10 -11.62
C TRP A 146 -3.24 10.96 -11.15
N GLY A 147 -2.39 10.33 -11.95
CA GLY A 147 -0.98 10.26 -11.61
C GLY A 147 -0.12 9.63 -12.67
N SER A 148 1.12 9.41 -12.26
CA SER A 148 2.17 8.81 -13.06
C SER A 148 2.82 7.67 -12.29
N ILE A 149 3.26 6.67 -13.04
CA ILE A 149 4.33 5.77 -12.62
C ILE A 149 5.46 5.88 -13.64
N TYR A 150 6.68 6.03 -13.15
CA TYR A 150 7.88 6.01 -13.98
C TYR A 150 8.95 5.19 -13.29
N GLY A 151 9.65 4.39 -14.08
CA GLY A 151 10.56 3.39 -13.54
C GLY A 151 11.79 3.25 -14.41
N PHE A 152 12.94 3.23 -13.72
CA PHE A 152 14.17 2.68 -14.24
C PHE A 152 14.35 1.35 -13.50
N ASN A 153 14.25 0.25 -14.23
CA ASN A 153 14.77 -1.01 -13.74
C ASN A 153 16.31 -0.92 -13.72
N VAL A 154 16.85 -0.33 -12.67
CA VAL A 154 18.25 -0.51 -12.32
C VAL A 154 18.25 -1.70 -11.39
N ASP A 155 18.76 -2.83 -11.87
CA ASP A 155 19.17 -3.95 -11.02
C ASP A 155 20.22 -3.36 -10.06
N ILE A 156 19.78 -2.86 -8.91
CA ILE A 156 20.69 -2.34 -7.89
C ILE A 156 21.35 -3.59 -7.32
N MET A 157 22.51 -3.88 -7.89
CA MET A 157 23.43 -4.97 -7.57
C MET A 157 23.10 -5.65 -6.24
N LEU A 158 22.63 -6.91 -6.32
CA LEU A 158 22.62 -7.96 -5.27
C LEU A 158 21.28 -8.40 -4.64
N ALA A 159 20.08 -8.01 -5.11
CA ALA A 159 18.85 -8.56 -4.51
C ALA A 159 17.56 -8.65 -5.36
N GLY A 160 17.51 -8.22 -6.63
CA GLY A 160 16.27 -8.32 -7.43
C GLY A 160 15.11 -7.40 -6.98
N VAL A 161 15.40 -6.38 -6.17
CA VAL A 161 14.45 -5.35 -5.76
C VAL A 161 14.34 -4.28 -6.85
N GLN A 162 13.12 -4.06 -7.36
CA GLN A 162 12.81 -3.03 -8.35
C GLN A 162 12.28 -1.78 -7.67
N LYS A 163 12.71 -0.61 -8.14
CA LYS A 163 12.30 0.71 -7.64
C LYS A 163 11.50 1.44 -8.72
N TYR A 164 10.31 1.90 -8.35
CA TYR A 164 9.46 2.76 -9.16
C TYR A 164 9.32 4.12 -8.50
N TRP A 165 9.01 5.13 -9.29
CA TRP A 165 8.57 6.43 -8.81
C TRP A 165 7.10 6.62 -9.16
N ILE A 166 6.34 7.17 -8.23
CA ILE A 166 4.92 7.43 -8.40
C ILE A 166 4.56 8.85 -7.98
N ASP A 167 3.56 9.38 -8.68
CA ASP A 167 2.92 10.65 -8.38
C ASP A 167 1.42 10.50 -8.30
N MET A 168 0.78 11.38 -7.53
CA MET A 168 -0.68 11.45 -7.49
C MET A 168 -1.17 12.89 -7.30
N SER A 169 -2.12 13.29 -8.13
CA SER A 169 -2.79 14.59 -8.14
C SER A 169 -4.31 14.42 -8.11
N PRO A 170 -5.06 15.32 -7.47
CA PRO A 170 -6.52 15.36 -7.61
C PRO A 170 -6.97 15.60 -9.06
N ASP A 171 -6.17 16.29 -9.90
CA ASP A 171 -6.58 16.71 -11.25
C ASP A 171 -5.60 16.25 -12.34
N VAL A 172 -6.11 16.10 -13.57
CA VAL A 172 -5.33 15.74 -14.78
C VAL A 172 -4.26 16.80 -15.11
N ILE A 173 -4.53 18.06 -14.74
CA ILE A 173 -3.80 19.23 -15.20
C ILE A 173 -3.61 20.21 -14.03
N ALA A 174 -2.66 19.94 -13.13
CA ALA A 174 -2.05 20.97 -12.31
C ALA A 174 -0.80 20.43 -11.60
N ASP A 175 0.35 21.02 -11.91
CA ASP A 175 1.58 20.87 -11.11
C ASP A 175 1.49 21.61 -9.75
N ASP A 176 0.38 22.28 -9.45
CA ASP A 176 0.27 23.17 -8.29
C ASP A 176 -0.18 22.44 -7.01
N VAL A 177 -0.99 21.38 -7.13
CA VAL A 177 -1.49 20.60 -5.99
C VAL A 177 -1.27 19.12 -6.25
N MET A 178 -0.37 18.51 -5.48
CA MET A 178 -0.10 17.08 -5.53
C MET A 178 -0.39 16.47 -4.16
N TYR A 179 -0.95 15.26 -4.15
CA TYR A 179 -0.99 14.46 -2.93
C TYR A 179 0.42 14.01 -2.56
N PHE A 180 1.20 13.57 -3.55
CA PHE A 180 2.63 13.30 -3.42
C PHE A 180 3.32 13.35 -4.79
N ARG A 181 4.63 13.65 -4.78
CA ARG A 181 5.52 13.70 -5.95
C ARG A 181 6.77 12.86 -5.76
N ASP A 182 7.26 12.27 -6.84
CA ASP A 182 8.54 11.56 -6.95
C ASP A 182 8.77 10.53 -5.84
N GLN A 183 7.69 9.89 -5.38
CA GLN A 183 7.78 8.95 -4.26
C GLN A 183 8.28 7.61 -4.76
N SER A 184 9.38 7.15 -4.17
CA SER A 184 9.92 5.84 -4.52
C SER A 184 9.16 4.71 -3.85
N VAL A 185 8.73 3.73 -4.64
CA VAL A 185 8.08 2.51 -4.18
C VAL A 185 8.84 1.29 -4.66
N TYR A 186 9.10 0.37 -3.73
CA TYR A 186 9.75 -0.91 -4.00
C TYR A 186 8.74 -2.02 -4.30
N ASN A 187 9.12 -2.98 -5.14
CA ASN A 187 8.33 -4.18 -5.37
C ASN A 187 8.34 -5.12 -4.14
N LEU A 188 7.31 -5.96 -4.02
CA LEU A 188 7.12 -6.92 -2.93
C LEU A 188 8.13 -8.09 -2.87
N ASP A 189 9.22 -8.03 -3.65
CA ASP A 189 10.29 -9.04 -3.82
C ASP A 189 9.82 -10.50 -3.92
N ASP A 190 9.85 -11.01 -5.15
CA ASP A 190 9.75 -12.43 -5.48
C ASP A 190 10.98 -12.92 -6.27
N GLY A 191 12.12 -12.23 -6.14
CA GLY A 191 13.35 -12.51 -6.86
C GLY A 191 13.24 -12.30 -8.37
N GLN A 192 12.40 -11.36 -8.83
CA GLN A 192 12.33 -10.96 -10.23
C GLN A 192 13.28 -9.80 -10.54
N VAL A 193 14.27 -10.07 -11.40
CA VAL A 193 14.99 -8.99 -12.09
C VAL A 193 14.17 -8.60 -13.32
N GLY A 194 13.57 -7.41 -13.28
CA GLY A 194 12.96 -6.74 -14.42
C GLY A 194 13.97 -5.82 -15.08
N ALA A 195 13.94 -5.67 -16.41
CA ALA A 195 14.60 -4.60 -17.15
C ALA A 195 13.52 -3.83 -17.94
N GLY A 196 13.54 -2.50 -17.87
CA GLY A 196 12.44 -1.65 -18.31
C GLY A 196 12.67 -0.18 -18.01
N LEU A 197 12.45 0.64 -19.03
CA LEU A 197 12.31 2.09 -18.95
C LEU A 197 10.90 2.40 -19.38
N GLY A 198 10.22 3.24 -18.61
CA GLY A 198 8.89 3.64 -19.02
C GLY A 198 8.22 4.63 -18.12
N THR A 199 7.26 5.32 -18.71
CA THR A 199 6.35 6.25 -18.05
C THR A 199 4.93 5.85 -18.42
N MET A 200 4.03 5.80 -17.44
CA MET A 200 2.59 5.65 -17.66
C MET A 200 1.85 6.72 -16.89
N HIS A 201 0.91 7.37 -17.56
CA HIS A 201 0.01 8.36 -16.97
C HIS A 201 -1.41 7.82 -17.00
N GLY A 202 -2.12 7.95 -15.90
CA GLY A 202 -3.41 7.29 -15.78
C GLY A 202 -4.21 7.74 -14.59
N LYS A 203 -5.34 7.05 -14.41
CA LYS A 203 -6.25 7.27 -13.30
C LYS A 203 -5.98 6.24 -12.22
N TRP A 204 -5.93 6.70 -10.98
CA TRP A 204 -5.87 5.82 -9.82
C TRP A 204 -7.26 5.26 -9.50
N THR A 205 -7.29 4.04 -8.97
CA THR A 205 -8.53 3.33 -8.64
C THR A 205 -8.29 2.43 -7.45
N VAL A 206 -9.26 2.39 -6.53
CA VAL A 206 -9.20 1.48 -5.39
C VAL A 206 -9.95 0.21 -5.77
N GLU A 207 -9.25 -0.90 -5.88
CA GLU A 207 -9.84 -2.19 -6.28
C GLU A 207 -10.59 -2.83 -5.11
N ARG A 208 -10.01 -2.74 -3.91
CA ARG A 208 -10.60 -3.20 -2.65
C ARG A 208 -9.90 -2.51 -1.48
N SER A 209 -10.64 -2.31 -0.39
CA SER A 209 -10.09 -1.77 0.86
C SER A 209 -10.73 -2.40 2.09
N TYR A 210 -9.99 -2.41 3.18
CA TYR A 210 -10.34 -3.06 4.44
C TYR A 210 -10.03 -2.14 5.62
N ASP A 211 -10.90 -2.22 6.63
CA ASP A 211 -10.75 -1.51 7.89
C ASP A 211 -9.97 -2.38 8.89
N LEU A 212 -8.69 -2.04 9.12
CA LEU A 212 -7.86 -2.81 10.03
C LEU A 212 -8.27 -2.59 11.49
N TRP A 213 -8.87 -1.47 11.85
CA TRP A 213 -9.33 -1.26 13.22
C TRP A 213 -10.52 -2.16 13.54
N ALA A 214 -11.45 -2.31 12.60
CA ALA A 214 -12.56 -3.26 12.73
C ALA A 214 -12.05 -4.72 12.80
N GLU A 215 -11.16 -5.14 11.90
CA GLU A 215 -10.63 -6.50 11.88
C GLU A 215 -9.83 -6.86 13.14
N THR A 216 -8.93 -5.98 13.57
CA THR A 216 -8.15 -6.18 14.80
C THR A 216 -9.02 -6.13 16.06
N SER A 217 -10.06 -5.29 16.08
CA SER A 217 -11.03 -5.26 17.16
C SER A 217 -11.85 -6.55 17.23
N ALA A 218 -12.27 -7.11 16.09
CA ALA A 218 -12.97 -8.39 16.05
C ALA A 218 -12.09 -9.54 16.58
N LEU A 219 -10.81 -9.58 16.19
CA LEU A 219 -9.85 -10.54 16.72
C LEU A 219 -9.63 -10.40 18.24
N ALA A 220 -9.51 -9.16 18.71
CA ALA A 220 -9.40 -8.85 20.13
C ALA A 220 -10.63 -9.31 20.93
N GLN A 221 -11.85 -9.09 20.41
CA GLN A 221 -13.09 -9.58 21.02
C GLN A 221 -13.16 -11.10 21.07
N ALA A 222 -12.78 -11.78 19.99
CA ALA A 222 -12.74 -13.24 19.96
C ALA A 222 -11.75 -13.80 21.00
N LYS A 223 -10.58 -13.16 21.15
CA LYS A 223 -9.59 -13.53 22.15
C LYS A 223 -10.08 -13.30 23.58
N LEU A 224 -10.74 -12.17 23.86
CA LEU A 224 -11.38 -11.90 25.16
C LEU A 224 -12.35 -13.01 25.54
N GLY A 225 -13.21 -13.44 24.61
CA GLY A 225 -14.17 -14.52 24.85
C GLY A 225 -13.52 -15.84 25.26
N LEU A 226 -12.40 -16.19 24.62
CA LEU A 226 -11.61 -17.39 24.95
C LEU A 226 -10.85 -17.26 26.27
N GLU A 227 -10.26 -16.09 26.56
CA GLU A 227 -9.47 -15.88 27.78
C GLU A 227 -10.34 -15.71 29.03
N TYR A 228 -11.54 -15.15 28.88
CA TYR A 228 -12.55 -15.12 29.94
C TYR A 228 -12.99 -16.54 30.34
N GLN A 229 -13.16 -17.44 29.36
CA GLN A 229 -13.38 -18.86 29.61
C GLN A 229 -12.18 -19.55 30.30
N ALA A 230 -10.97 -18.99 30.15
CA ALA A 230 -9.75 -19.49 30.75
C ALA A 230 -9.36 -18.78 32.07
N PHE A 231 -10.23 -17.94 32.64
CA PHE A 231 -9.99 -17.17 33.88
C PHE A 231 -8.72 -16.32 33.89
N LYS A 232 -8.31 -15.77 32.74
CA LYS A 232 -7.19 -14.81 32.65
C LYS A 232 -7.73 -13.40 32.51
N THR A 233 -7.03 -12.41 33.08
CA THR A 233 -7.33 -10.97 32.90
C THR A 233 -6.57 -10.46 31.67
N PRO A 234 -7.26 -10.10 30.57
CA PRO A 234 -6.54 -9.75 29.35
C PRO A 234 -6.20 -8.26 29.29
N ASP A 235 -4.92 -7.90 29.14
CA ASP A 235 -4.54 -6.60 28.54
C ASP A 235 -4.62 -6.76 27.01
N ILE A 236 -5.81 -6.52 26.44
CA ILE A 236 -6.02 -6.65 25.00
C ILE A 236 -6.06 -5.27 24.36
N ARG A 237 -4.94 -4.94 23.69
CA ARG A 237 -4.83 -3.79 22.78
C ARG A 237 -4.96 -4.30 21.34
N PRO A 238 -6.10 -4.08 20.66
CA PRO A 238 -6.38 -4.68 19.35
C PRO A 238 -5.29 -4.34 18.33
N ASN A 239 -4.75 -3.12 18.39
CA ASN A 239 -3.81 -2.60 17.41
C ASN A 239 -2.35 -2.92 17.72
N SER A 240 -2.05 -3.75 18.74
CA SER A 240 -0.65 -4.11 19.07
C SER A 240 0.03 -4.96 17.98
N ALA A 241 -0.75 -5.62 17.13
CA ALA A 241 -0.25 -6.42 16.00
C ALA A 241 0.00 -5.59 14.73
N LEU A 242 -0.41 -4.31 14.71
CA LEU A 242 -0.20 -3.41 13.58
C LEU A 242 1.25 -2.88 13.56
N PRO A 243 1.72 -2.34 12.42
CA PRO A 243 3.09 -1.89 12.31
C PRO A 243 3.47 -0.88 13.38
N ASN A 244 4.71 -0.99 13.87
CA ASN A 244 5.30 -0.05 14.83
C ASN A 244 5.47 1.38 14.29
N ALA A 245 5.00 1.68 13.09
CA ALA A 245 4.96 3.02 12.52
C ALA A 245 3.62 3.75 12.72
N ILE A 246 2.55 3.06 13.13
CA ILE A 246 1.26 3.74 13.40
C ILE A 246 1.38 4.70 14.59
N HIS A 247 0.56 5.75 14.59
CA HIS A 247 0.56 6.76 15.65
C HIS A 247 0.32 6.10 17.04
N PRO A 248 1.08 6.46 18.10
CA PRO A 248 0.97 5.82 19.41
C PRO A 248 -0.45 5.81 20.00
N PHE A 249 -1.19 6.91 19.84
CA PHE A 249 -2.63 6.97 20.18
C PHE A 249 -3.43 5.80 19.61
N LEU A 250 -3.19 5.44 18.33
CA LEU A 250 -3.91 4.36 17.66
C LEU A 250 -3.59 2.99 18.28
N ARG A 251 -2.38 2.78 18.81
CA ARG A 251 -2.03 1.52 19.49
C ARG A 251 -2.74 1.34 20.82
N ASP A 252 -2.95 2.45 21.53
CA ASP A 252 -3.60 2.47 22.82
C ASP A 252 -5.14 2.51 22.70
N LEU A 253 -5.68 2.54 21.48
CA LEU A 253 -7.14 2.54 21.28
C LEU A 253 -7.78 1.26 21.84
N PRO A 254 -8.97 1.41 22.44
CA PRO A 254 -9.73 0.24 22.85
C PRO A 254 -10.30 -0.48 21.62
N ILE A 255 -10.91 -1.62 21.89
CA ILE A 255 -11.74 -2.35 20.94
C ILE A 255 -12.85 -1.44 20.40
N LEU A 256 -13.15 -1.57 19.10
CA LEU A 256 -14.26 -0.89 18.46
C LEU A 256 -15.56 -1.02 19.27
N GLY A 257 -16.25 0.11 19.47
CA GLY A 257 -17.47 0.21 20.27
C GLY A 257 -17.25 0.61 21.73
N TYR A 258 -16.03 0.54 22.25
CA TYR A 258 -15.70 1.04 23.59
C TYR A 258 -15.25 2.51 23.55
N PRO A 259 -15.64 3.32 24.54
CA PRO A 259 -15.21 4.72 24.61
C PRO A 259 -13.71 4.83 24.85
N VAL A 260 -13.07 5.85 24.25
CA VAL A 260 -11.68 6.16 24.53
C VAL A 260 -11.56 6.72 25.95
N SER A 261 -10.69 6.13 26.77
CA SER A 261 -10.47 6.61 28.14
C SER A 261 -9.96 8.05 28.17
N PRO A 262 -10.46 8.91 29.08
CA PRO A 262 -9.94 10.26 29.29
C PRO A 262 -8.42 10.32 29.51
N HIS A 263 -7.84 9.30 30.16
CA HIS A 263 -6.39 9.21 30.37
C HIS A 263 -5.62 9.08 29.05
N ILE A 264 -6.16 8.33 28.08
CA ILE A 264 -5.57 8.19 26.74
C ILE A 264 -5.65 9.53 26.02
N LEU A 265 -6.82 10.19 26.05
CA LEU A 265 -7.01 11.50 25.42
C LEU A 265 -6.10 12.57 26.03
N SER A 266 -5.96 12.58 27.35
CA SER A 266 -5.04 13.47 28.08
C SER A 266 -3.58 13.23 27.69
N ARG A 267 -3.15 11.96 27.66
CA ARG A 267 -1.77 11.58 27.30
C ARG A 267 -1.34 12.09 25.92
N TYR A 268 -2.23 12.00 24.93
CA TYR A 268 -1.85 12.28 23.53
C TYR A 268 -2.30 13.65 23.02
N PHE A 269 -3.34 14.23 23.61
CA PHE A 269 -3.94 15.47 23.12
C PHE A 269 -4.08 16.54 24.22
N GLY A 270 -3.65 16.27 25.45
CA GLY A 270 -3.73 17.21 26.56
C GLY A 270 -5.17 17.56 26.97
N VAL A 271 -6.14 16.70 26.61
CA VAL A 271 -7.54 16.86 27.03
C VAL A 271 -7.59 16.66 28.54
N LYS A 272 -7.81 17.75 29.29
CA LYS A 272 -7.93 17.69 30.75
C LYS A 272 -9.13 16.82 31.11
N GLU A 273 -8.95 15.94 32.10
CA GLU A 273 -10.06 15.24 32.73
C GLU A 273 -11.05 16.29 33.24
N THR A 274 -12.20 16.43 32.59
CA THR A 274 -13.32 17.13 33.18
C THR A 274 -13.86 16.20 34.26
N THR A 275 -13.42 16.43 35.49
CA THR A 275 -13.97 15.76 36.68
C THR A 275 -15.48 16.06 36.72
N PRO A 276 -16.36 15.05 36.78
CA PRO A 276 -17.77 15.29 37.09
C PRO A 276 -17.94 15.80 38.52
#